data_AF-A0A852K316-F1
#
_entry.id   AF-A0A852K316-F1
#
_cell.length_a   1.000
_cell.length_b   1.000
_cell.length_c   1.000
_cell.angle_alpha   90.00
_cell.angle_beta   90.00
_cell.angle_gamma   90.00
#
_symmetry.space_group_name_H-M   'P 1'
#
loop_
_entity.id
_entity.type
_entity.pdbx_description
1 polymer ?
#
loop_
_entity_poly.entity_id
_entity_poly.type
_entity_poly.pdbx_seq_one_letter_code
_entity_poly.pdbx_strand_id
1 'polypeptide(L)'
;VLKTLDYDVTLLGAKVYVPELDGYPEEIDHLLLRVDLDGKSYIVDVGFGMAYQLWQPMELISGMDQPQTPGVFRFQEENGTWYLEKVKRKQWVLNPSNSTAPNVENEVCRRVYLFTLQPRDIEEFRGCNAHLQTAPDSLFVTKSICSLQTADGVRALVGWKLTEIKYNYRDNMDLVEIRMLADEEIEKTLREKFNVTLDKKFVPANTSKLSLF
;
A
#
# COMPACT_ATOMS: atom_id res chain seq x y z
N VAL A 1 -11.16 -2.08 -17.47
CA VAL A 1 -11.20 -0.62 -17.69
C VAL A 1 -10.11 -0.19 -18.66
N LEU A 2 -8.82 -0.17 -18.30
CA LEU A 2 -7.75 0.31 -19.20
C LEU A 2 -7.70 -0.43 -20.55
N LYS A 3 -7.78 -1.77 -20.56
CA LYS A 3 -7.90 -2.56 -21.81
C LYS A 3 -9.12 -2.19 -22.66
N THR A 4 -10.23 -1.78 -22.04
CA THR A 4 -11.46 -1.35 -22.73
C THR A 4 -11.31 0.05 -23.32
N LEU A 5 -10.34 0.82 -22.85
CA LEU A 5 -9.93 2.12 -23.38
C LEU A 5 -8.73 1.98 -24.33
N ASP A 6 -8.45 0.76 -24.82
CA ASP A 6 -7.40 0.43 -25.80
C ASP A 6 -5.96 0.69 -25.34
N TYR A 7 -5.71 0.81 -24.03
CA TYR A 7 -4.35 0.76 -23.51
C TYR A 7 -3.78 -0.67 -23.63
N ASP A 8 -2.50 -0.76 -23.99
CA ASP A 8 -1.73 -2.01 -23.89
C ASP A 8 -1.42 -2.30 -22.42
N VAL A 9 -1.99 -3.37 -21.87
CA VAL A 9 -1.92 -3.70 -20.45
C VAL A 9 -1.48 -5.14 -20.25
N THR A 10 -0.40 -5.30 -19.49
CA THR A 10 0.14 -6.59 -19.04
C THR A 10 -0.05 -6.73 -17.52
N LEU A 11 -0.57 -7.88 -17.05
CA LEU A 11 -0.58 -8.19 -15.61
C LEU A 11 0.81 -8.66 -15.19
N LEU A 12 1.27 -8.18 -14.04
CA LEU A 12 2.53 -8.58 -13.41
C LEU A 12 2.27 -9.07 -11.99
N GLY A 13 3.12 -9.98 -11.52
CA GLY A 13 3.12 -10.49 -10.16
C GLY A 13 4.26 -9.87 -9.35
N ALA A 14 3.95 -9.49 -8.12
CA ALA A 14 4.88 -8.87 -7.19
C ALA A 14 4.88 -9.56 -5.84
N LYS A 15 5.92 -9.27 -5.05
CA LYS A 15 6.14 -9.77 -3.70
C LYS A 15 6.31 -8.59 -2.77
N VAL A 16 5.47 -8.49 -1.74
CA VAL A 16 5.50 -7.37 -0.80
C VAL A 16 6.66 -7.52 0.17
N TYR A 17 7.36 -6.41 0.44
CA TYR A 17 8.44 -6.39 1.41
C TYR A 17 7.88 -6.46 2.85
N VAL A 18 8.43 -7.37 3.65
CA VAL A 18 8.08 -7.57 5.07
C VAL A 18 9.23 -7.06 5.94
N PRO A 19 9.11 -5.86 6.55
CA PRO A 19 10.21 -5.27 7.33
C PRO A 19 10.68 -6.15 8.49
N GLU A 20 9.76 -6.83 9.17
CA GLU A 20 10.08 -7.70 10.31
C GLU A 20 10.91 -8.93 9.93
N LEU A 21 10.87 -9.33 8.66
CA LEU A 21 11.62 -10.45 8.12
C LEU A 21 12.82 -10.00 7.28
N ASP A 22 13.00 -8.68 7.09
CA ASP A 22 13.98 -8.08 6.18
C ASP A 22 13.99 -8.78 4.81
N GLY A 23 12.79 -9.04 4.27
CA GLY A 23 12.66 -9.95 3.13
C GLY A 23 11.32 -9.89 2.42
N TYR A 24 11.17 -10.80 1.46
CA TYR A 24 10.00 -10.95 0.61
C TYR A 24 9.49 -12.39 0.71
N PRO A 25 8.18 -12.63 0.54
CA PRO A 25 7.65 -13.99 0.52
C PRO A 25 8.19 -14.82 -0.65
N GLU A 26 8.14 -16.15 -0.50
CA GLU A 26 8.52 -17.07 -1.57
C GLU A 26 7.55 -17.01 -2.75
N GLU A 27 6.27 -16.80 -2.48
CA GLU A 27 5.20 -16.77 -3.48
C GLU A 27 4.75 -15.33 -3.81
N ILE A 28 4.11 -15.17 -4.97
CA ILE A 28 3.50 -13.90 -5.39
C ILE A 28 2.28 -13.61 -4.50
N ASP A 29 2.24 -12.42 -3.92
CA ASP A 29 1.15 -11.97 -3.04
C ASP A 29 0.55 -10.62 -3.47
N HIS A 30 1.04 -10.03 -4.57
CA HIS A 30 0.55 -8.76 -5.07
C HIS A 30 0.44 -8.74 -6.60
N LEU A 31 -0.57 -8.03 -7.10
CA LEU A 31 -0.85 -7.86 -8.53
C LEU A 31 -0.70 -6.39 -8.89
N LEU A 32 0.04 -6.12 -9.97
CA LEU A 32 0.17 -4.78 -10.55
C LEU A 32 0.12 -4.84 -12.07
N LEU A 33 0.00 -3.68 -12.72
CA LEU A 33 -0.12 -3.57 -14.17
C LEU A 33 1.14 -2.93 -14.76
N ARG A 34 1.59 -3.42 -15.90
CA ARG A 34 2.39 -2.65 -16.86
C ARG A 34 1.48 -2.10 -17.93
N VAL A 35 1.62 -0.82 -18.24
CA VAL A 35 0.91 -0.13 -19.32
C VAL A 35 1.93 0.42 -20.30
N ASP A 36 1.85 0.03 -21.56
CA ASP A 36 2.73 0.51 -22.62
C ASP A 36 2.02 1.63 -23.42
N LEU A 37 2.65 2.79 -23.54
CA LEU A 37 2.11 3.98 -24.19
C LEU A 37 3.23 4.78 -24.85
N ASP A 38 3.08 5.10 -26.15
CA ASP A 38 4.02 5.91 -26.93
C ASP A 38 5.50 5.48 -26.81
N GLY A 39 5.74 4.16 -26.80
CA GLY A 39 7.08 3.57 -26.69
C GLY A 39 7.67 3.58 -25.27
N LYS A 40 6.89 3.94 -24.26
CA LYS A 40 7.26 3.91 -22.85
C LYS A 40 6.43 2.91 -22.08
N SER A 41 7.04 2.30 -21.06
CA SER A 41 6.35 1.40 -20.14
C SER A 41 6.15 2.07 -18.80
N TYR A 42 4.95 1.93 -18.24
CA TYR A 42 4.57 2.46 -16.94
C TYR A 42 4.06 1.35 -16.03
N ILE A 43 4.38 1.43 -14.74
CA ILE A 43 3.72 0.65 -13.72
C ILE A 43 2.51 1.41 -13.20
N VAL A 44 1.36 0.74 -13.20
CA VAL A 44 0.10 1.21 -12.63
C VAL A 44 -0.32 0.22 -11.56
N ASP A 45 -0.40 0.70 -10.33
CA ASP A 45 -0.86 -0.07 -9.17
C ASP A 45 -1.84 0.81 -8.40
N VAL A 46 -3.06 0.32 -8.19
CA VAL A 46 -4.13 1.00 -7.43
C VAL A 46 -4.60 0.16 -6.25
N GLY A 47 -3.87 -0.92 -5.93
CA GLY A 47 -4.24 -1.94 -4.96
C GLY A 47 -3.38 -1.97 -3.70
N PHE A 48 -2.18 -1.36 -3.70
CA PHE A 48 -1.31 -1.40 -2.52
C PHE A 48 -1.85 -0.56 -1.35
N GLY A 49 -2.39 0.63 -1.63
CA GLY A 49 -3.05 1.47 -0.63
C GLY A 49 -2.13 2.16 0.39
N MET A 50 -2.74 2.65 1.47
CA MET A 50 -2.06 3.34 2.57
C MET A 50 -1.18 4.52 2.11
N ALA A 51 -0.13 4.84 2.86
CA ALA A 51 0.83 5.88 2.49
C ALA A 51 1.76 5.48 1.33
N TYR A 52 1.69 4.24 0.83
CA TYR A 52 2.59 3.71 -0.20
C TYR A 52 1.97 3.72 -1.60
N GLN A 53 0.69 4.09 -1.69
CA GLN A 53 -0.06 4.15 -2.94
C GLN A 53 0.54 5.19 -3.90
N LEU A 54 0.82 4.77 -5.13
CA LEU A 54 1.15 5.64 -6.25
C LEU A 54 -0.09 6.49 -6.61
N TRP A 55 0.10 7.77 -6.91
CA TRP A 55 -0.94 8.66 -7.43
C TRP A 55 -0.85 8.85 -8.95
N GLN A 56 0.32 8.54 -9.51
CA GLN A 56 0.59 8.63 -10.94
C GLN A 56 1.24 7.33 -11.42
N PRO A 57 1.02 6.91 -12.68
CA PRO A 57 1.79 5.84 -13.30
C PRO A 57 3.29 6.13 -13.16
N MET A 58 4.07 5.11 -12.78
CA MET A 58 5.51 5.22 -12.61
C MET A 58 6.21 4.75 -13.88
N GLU A 59 6.99 5.61 -14.54
CA GLU A 59 7.76 5.20 -15.73
C GLU A 59 8.80 4.15 -15.33
N LEU A 60 8.96 3.11 -16.14
CA LEU A 60 9.80 1.96 -15.83
C LEU A 60 11.30 2.27 -16.10
N ILE A 61 11.86 3.17 -15.29
CA ILE A 61 13.27 3.62 -15.38
C ILE A 61 13.97 3.35 -14.05
N SER A 62 15.01 2.52 -14.11
CA SER A 62 15.85 2.20 -12.94
C SER A 62 16.67 3.41 -12.47
N GLY A 63 16.77 3.59 -11.16
CA GLY A 63 17.56 4.64 -10.50
C GLY A 63 16.94 6.03 -10.51
N MET A 64 15.84 6.27 -11.22
CA MET A 64 15.24 7.59 -11.37
C MET A 64 14.27 7.93 -10.23
N ASP A 65 14.48 9.07 -9.58
CA ASP A 65 13.50 9.65 -8.66
C ASP A 65 12.28 10.17 -9.40
N GLN A 66 11.11 9.73 -8.97
CA GLN A 66 9.80 10.12 -9.51
C GLN A 66 8.96 10.74 -8.38
N PRO A 67 9.04 12.06 -8.17
CA PRO A 67 8.29 12.76 -7.14
C PRO A 67 6.79 12.74 -7.43
N GLN A 68 6.00 12.36 -6.43
CA GLN A 68 4.53 12.43 -6.44
C GLN A 68 4.04 13.08 -5.13
N THR A 69 2.74 13.39 -5.04
CA THR A 69 2.16 13.96 -3.80
C THR A 69 2.43 13.07 -2.56
N PRO A 70 2.27 11.74 -2.60
CA PRO A 70 2.55 10.88 -1.44
C PRO A 70 4.02 10.84 -1.02
N GLY A 71 4.96 11.22 -1.91
CA GLY A 71 6.39 11.15 -1.67
C GLY A 71 7.17 10.89 -2.96
N VAL A 72 8.47 10.66 -2.83
CA VAL A 72 9.33 10.29 -3.95
C VAL A 72 9.38 8.77 -4.04
N PHE A 73 9.11 8.24 -5.22
CA PHE A 73 9.23 6.83 -5.52
C PHE A 73 10.40 6.60 -6.48
N ARG A 74 10.98 5.41 -6.42
CA ARG A 74 12.10 5.02 -7.28
C ARG A 74 11.99 3.55 -7.61
N PHE A 75 12.32 3.20 -8.85
CA PHE A 75 12.61 1.83 -9.21
C PHE A 75 14.10 1.56 -9.14
N GLN A 76 14.48 0.40 -8.62
CA GLN A 76 15.80 -0.18 -8.84
C GLN A 76 15.64 -1.46 -9.64
N GLU A 77 16.54 -1.73 -10.57
CA GLU A 77 16.55 -2.96 -11.35
C GLU A 77 17.88 -3.68 -11.11
N GLU A 78 17.79 -4.97 -10.83
CA GLU A 78 18.93 -5.85 -10.68
C GLU A 78 18.59 -7.24 -11.25
N ASN A 79 19.34 -7.68 -12.25
CA ASN A 79 19.25 -9.02 -12.85
C ASN A 79 17.83 -9.44 -13.27
N GLY A 80 17.06 -8.52 -13.87
CA GLY A 80 15.69 -8.72 -14.33
C GLY A 80 14.62 -8.54 -13.24
N THR A 81 15.02 -8.23 -12.01
CA THR A 81 14.11 -7.96 -10.89
C THR A 81 14.02 -6.47 -10.63
N TRP A 82 12.80 -5.97 -10.54
CA TRP A 82 12.48 -4.57 -10.27
C TRP A 82 12.01 -4.42 -8.82
N TYR A 83 12.52 -3.40 -8.14
CA TYR A 83 12.19 -3.06 -6.76
C TYR A 83 11.56 -1.68 -6.71
N LEU A 84 10.35 -1.58 -6.15
CA LEU A 84 9.77 -0.28 -5.81
C LEU A 84 10.23 0.14 -4.42
N GLU A 85 10.79 1.34 -4.33
CA GLU A 85 11.12 1.99 -3.08
C GLU A 85 10.41 3.33 -2.96
N LYS A 86 10.09 3.71 -1.72
CA LYS A 86 9.51 5.02 -1.39
C LYS A 86 10.38 5.73 -0.37
N VAL A 87 10.79 6.96 -0.69
CA VAL A 87 11.40 7.87 0.28
C VAL A 87 10.32 8.40 1.21
N LYS A 88 10.45 8.12 2.51
CA LYS A 88 9.50 8.58 3.52
C LYS A 88 9.67 10.09 3.74
N ARG A 89 8.56 10.82 3.67
CA ARG A 89 8.52 12.22 4.14
C ARG A 89 8.51 12.23 5.67
N LYS A 90 9.11 13.24 6.28
CA LYS A 90 9.05 13.46 7.73
C LYS A 90 7.58 13.59 8.16
N GLN A 91 7.27 13.16 9.39
CA GLN A 91 5.90 13.18 9.90
C GLN A 91 5.77 14.08 11.13
N TRP A 92 4.70 14.87 11.16
CA TRP A 92 4.22 15.62 12.31
C TRP A 92 3.00 14.90 12.89
N VAL A 93 3.14 14.26 14.04
CA VAL A 93 2.07 13.47 14.66
C VAL A 93 1.30 14.32 15.67
N LEU A 94 -0.01 14.49 15.46
CA LEU A 94 -0.92 15.08 16.44
C LEU A 94 -1.43 14.01 17.40
N ASN A 95 -1.51 14.36 18.69
CA ASN A 95 -1.91 13.45 19.78
C ASN A 95 -1.09 12.15 19.81
N PRO A 96 0.19 12.20 20.21
CA PRO A 96 1.01 11.00 20.38
C PRO A 96 0.50 10.20 21.60
N SER A 97 -0.61 9.46 21.44
CA SER A 97 -1.09 8.55 22.47
C SER A 97 -0.11 7.39 22.59
N ASN A 98 0.76 7.37 23.62
CA ASN A 98 1.63 6.26 24.09
C ASN A 98 2.08 5.24 23.03
N SER A 99 2.36 5.68 21.80
CA SER A 99 2.70 4.78 20.71
C SER A 99 4.20 4.66 20.71
N THR A 100 4.69 3.64 21.42
CA THR A 100 6.01 3.05 21.23
C THR A 100 6.05 2.34 19.87
N ALA A 101 5.86 3.09 18.79
CA ALA A 101 6.50 2.69 17.54
C ALA A 101 7.97 3.09 17.71
N PRO A 102 8.94 2.21 17.44
CA PRO A 102 10.33 2.62 17.50
C PRO A 102 10.51 3.83 16.59
N ASN A 103 11.12 4.89 17.12
CA ASN A 103 11.71 5.94 16.31
C ASN A 103 12.75 5.28 15.41
N VAL A 104 12.32 4.68 14.30
CA VAL A 104 13.22 4.24 13.25
C VAL A 104 13.55 5.48 12.45
N GLU A 105 14.42 6.31 13.04
CA GLU A 105 15.10 7.42 12.35
C GLU A 105 15.99 6.92 11.19
N ASN A 106 16.10 5.60 10.99
CA ASN A 106 17.11 4.99 10.12
C ASN A 106 16.63 4.50 8.75
N GLU A 107 15.34 4.59 8.41
CA GLU A 107 14.87 4.18 7.09
C GLU A 107 14.32 5.38 6.32
N VAL A 108 15.23 6.11 5.66
CA VAL A 108 14.90 7.22 4.75
C VAL A 108 14.13 6.72 3.53
N CYS A 109 14.43 5.49 3.07
CA CYS A 109 13.84 4.85 1.91
C CYS A 109 13.28 3.48 2.30
N ARG A 110 11.98 3.26 2.14
CA ARG A 110 11.32 1.99 2.45
C ARG A 110 11.08 1.18 1.18
N ARG A 111 11.52 -0.08 1.20
CA ARG A 111 11.14 -1.08 0.18
C ARG A 111 9.65 -1.37 0.27
N VAL A 112 8.98 -1.42 -0.88
CA VAL A 112 7.53 -1.63 -0.98
C VAL A 112 7.23 -3.03 -1.49
N TYR A 113 7.67 -3.35 -2.70
CA TYR A 113 7.54 -4.68 -3.30
C TYR A 113 8.62 -4.87 -4.37
N LEU A 114 8.85 -6.12 -4.76
CA LEU A 114 9.63 -6.47 -5.94
C LEU A 114 8.77 -7.21 -6.96
N PHE A 115 9.15 -7.17 -8.23
CA PHE A 115 8.45 -7.84 -9.33
C PHE A 115 9.40 -8.14 -10.50
N THR A 116 8.95 -8.95 -11.45
CA THR A 116 9.61 -9.13 -12.75
C THR A 116 8.68 -8.67 -13.86
N LEU A 117 9.22 -8.49 -15.07
CA LEU A 117 8.41 -8.12 -16.24
C LEU A 117 7.76 -9.33 -16.93
N GLN A 118 7.77 -10.50 -16.28
CA GLN A 118 7.12 -11.71 -16.76
C GLN A 118 5.60 -11.47 -16.82
N PRO A 119 4.96 -11.51 -18.00
CA PRO A 119 3.51 -11.43 -18.12
C PRO A 119 2.85 -12.55 -17.31
N ARG A 120 1.75 -12.21 -16.63
CA ARG A 120 0.94 -13.15 -15.85
C ARG A 120 -0.48 -13.24 -16.38
N ASP A 121 -1.10 -14.39 -16.16
CA ASP A 121 -2.54 -14.58 -16.29
C ASP A 121 -3.22 -14.38 -14.93
N ILE A 122 -4.47 -13.91 -14.94
CA ILE A 122 -5.23 -13.69 -13.69
C ILE A 122 -5.44 -15.00 -12.91
N GLU A 123 -5.52 -16.14 -13.60
CA GLU A 123 -5.71 -17.45 -12.98
C GLU A 123 -4.52 -17.88 -12.13
N GLU A 124 -3.31 -17.38 -12.41
CA GLU A 124 -2.12 -17.63 -11.57
C GLU A 124 -2.28 -17.07 -10.14
N PHE A 125 -3.12 -16.04 -9.96
CA PHE A 125 -3.39 -15.43 -8.66
C PHE A 125 -4.50 -16.12 -7.87
N ARG A 126 -5.20 -17.10 -8.45
CA ARG A 126 -6.32 -17.79 -7.78
C ARG A 126 -5.84 -18.52 -6.51
N GLY A 127 -4.69 -19.18 -6.60
CA GLY A 127 -4.08 -19.92 -5.49
C GLY A 127 -3.70 -19.00 -4.33
N CYS A 128 -2.92 -17.94 -4.60
CA CYS A 128 -2.53 -16.99 -3.56
C CYS A 128 -3.74 -16.25 -2.98
N ASN A 129 -4.74 -15.87 -3.79
CA ASN A 129 -5.98 -15.26 -3.29
C ASN A 129 -6.74 -16.18 -2.32
N ALA A 130 -6.85 -17.47 -2.60
CA ALA A 130 -7.51 -18.41 -1.69
C ALA A 130 -6.72 -18.56 -0.37
N HIS A 131 -5.39 -18.62 -0.47
CA HIS A 131 -4.50 -18.70 0.68
C HIS A 131 -4.56 -17.45 1.55
N LEU A 132 -4.41 -16.26 0.97
CA LEU A 132 -4.40 -14.97 1.69
C LEU A 132 -5.71 -14.71 2.44
N GLN A 133 -6.84 -15.28 2.02
CA GLN A 133 -8.12 -15.15 2.72
C GLN A 133 -8.31 -16.12 3.89
N THR A 134 -7.52 -17.18 4.00
CA THR A 134 -7.81 -18.30 4.91
C THR A 134 -6.63 -18.76 5.76
N ALA A 135 -5.40 -18.52 5.32
CA ALA A 135 -4.20 -18.87 6.07
C ALA A 135 -4.19 -18.15 7.44
N PRO A 136 -4.02 -18.86 8.57
CA PRO A 136 -4.09 -18.28 9.91
C PRO A 136 -3.08 -17.15 10.18
N ASP A 137 -1.95 -17.17 9.48
CA ASP A 137 -0.85 -16.21 9.55
C ASP A 137 -0.94 -15.12 8.47
N SER A 138 -1.92 -15.19 7.56
CA SER A 138 -2.14 -14.13 6.57
C SER A 138 -2.45 -12.81 7.26
N LEU A 139 -1.80 -11.74 6.77
CA LEU A 139 -2.08 -10.38 7.21
C LEU A 139 -3.55 -10.00 6.99
N PHE A 140 -4.16 -10.51 5.92
CA PHE A 140 -5.56 -10.22 5.56
C PHE A 140 -6.59 -11.01 6.39
N VAL A 141 -6.13 -12.01 7.18
CA VAL A 141 -6.94 -12.71 8.18
C VAL A 141 -6.75 -12.11 9.57
N THR A 142 -5.51 -11.70 9.89
CA THR A 142 -5.12 -11.22 11.21
C THR A 142 -5.31 -9.70 11.39
N LYS A 143 -5.51 -8.95 10.30
CA LYS A 143 -5.86 -7.53 10.31
C LYS A 143 -7.04 -7.26 9.40
N SER A 144 -7.96 -6.42 9.88
CA SER A 144 -9.00 -5.82 9.05
C SER A 144 -8.54 -4.43 8.60
N ILE A 145 -8.43 -4.20 7.30
CA ILE A 145 -7.80 -3.00 6.72
C ILE A 145 -8.76 -2.34 5.72
N CYS A 146 -8.88 -1.02 5.80
CA CYS A 146 -9.51 -0.20 4.77
C CYS A 146 -8.70 1.07 4.57
N SER A 147 -8.33 1.40 3.34
CA SER A 147 -7.59 2.63 3.04
C SER A 147 -8.21 3.36 1.87
N LEU A 148 -8.18 4.69 1.91
CA LEU A 148 -8.73 5.55 0.87
C LEU A 148 -7.85 6.79 0.70
N GLN A 149 -7.33 6.98 -0.52
CA GLN A 149 -6.63 8.22 -0.86
C GLN A 149 -7.64 9.38 -0.87
N THR A 150 -7.21 10.55 -0.40
CA THR A 150 -7.96 11.81 -0.45
C THR A 150 -7.31 12.76 -1.45
N ALA A 151 -7.91 13.93 -1.67
CA ALA A 151 -7.34 14.93 -2.57
C ALA A 151 -5.95 15.43 -2.15
N ASP A 152 -5.61 15.34 -0.87
CA ASP A 152 -4.37 15.86 -0.28
C ASP A 152 -3.69 14.86 0.67
N GLY A 153 -4.07 13.58 0.67
CA GLY A 153 -3.70 12.68 1.75
C GLY A 153 -4.18 11.25 1.60
N VAL A 154 -4.22 10.54 2.72
CA VAL A 154 -4.81 9.20 2.85
C VAL A 154 -5.47 9.05 4.20
N ARG A 155 -6.56 8.30 4.24
CA ARG A 155 -7.15 7.79 5.48
C ARG A 155 -7.08 6.27 5.49
N ALA A 156 -6.82 5.70 6.65
CA ALA A 156 -6.70 4.27 6.83
C ALA A 156 -7.28 3.82 8.15
N LEU A 157 -8.04 2.73 8.13
CA LEU A 157 -8.56 2.06 9.30
C LEU A 157 -7.96 0.65 9.38
N VAL A 158 -7.20 0.39 10.44
CA VAL A 158 -6.61 -0.93 10.73
C VAL A 158 -7.11 -1.41 12.09
N GLY A 159 -7.97 -2.43 12.10
CA GLY A 159 -8.74 -2.81 13.28
C GLY A 159 -9.54 -1.61 13.80
N TRP A 160 -9.16 -1.11 14.98
CA TRP A 160 -9.76 0.07 15.63
C TRP A 160 -9.00 1.38 15.38
N LYS A 161 -7.82 1.32 14.77
CA LYS A 161 -6.95 2.49 14.61
C LYS A 161 -7.28 3.20 13.30
N LEU A 162 -7.92 4.37 13.41
CA LEU A 162 -8.06 5.31 12.31
C LEU A 162 -6.81 6.19 12.26
N THR A 163 -6.14 6.21 11.11
CA THR A 163 -5.02 7.08 10.80
C THR A 163 -5.38 7.96 9.61
N GLU A 164 -5.21 9.27 9.75
CA GLU A 164 -5.42 10.24 8.68
C GLU A 164 -4.10 10.99 8.45
N ILE A 165 -3.64 10.97 7.20
CA ILE A 165 -2.38 11.60 6.79
C ILE A 165 -2.71 12.67 5.77
N LYS A 166 -2.27 13.90 6.03
CA LYS A 166 -2.27 14.98 5.04
C LYS A 166 -0.85 15.16 4.53
N TYR A 167 -0.67 14.97 3.23
CA TYR A 167 0.64 15.04 2.61
C TYR A 167 1.16 16.48 2.53
N ASN A 168 2.46 16.64 2.76
CA ASN A 168 3.17 17.91 2.61
C ASN A 168 2.46 19.09 3.30
N TYR A 169 1.99 18.86 4.53
CA TYR A 169 1.25 19.83 5.33
C TYR A 169 2.07 21.08 5.65
N ARG A 170 3.34 20.90 6.04
CA ARG A 170 4.25 22.01 6.39
C ARG A 170 5.71 21.58 6.29
N ASP A 171 6.57 22.44 5.74
CA ASP A 171 8.04 22.27 5.71
C ASP A 171 8.49 20.89 5.19
N ASN A 172 7.83 20.38 4.14
CA ASN A 172 8.03 19.01 3.63
C ASN A 172 7.84 17.92 4.70
N MET A 173 6.79 18.07 5.53
CA MET A 173 6.33 17.08 6.49
C MET A 173 4.86 16.73 6.25
N ASP A 174 4.52 15.46 6.45
CA ASP A 174 3.15 14.98 6.48
C ASP A 174 2.54 15.20 7.86
N LEU A 175 1.30 15.66 7.92
CA LEU A 175 0.55 15.67 9.17
C LEU A 175 -0.10 14.30 9.36
N VAL A 176 0.05 13.71 10.54
CA VAL A 176 -0.50 12.41 10.89
C VAL A 176 -1.38 12.55 12.13
N GLU A 177 -2.64 12.18 11.99
CA GLU A 177 -3.62 12.11 13.06
C GLU A 177 -4.00 10.65 13.32
N ILE A 178 -3.98 10.23 14.58
CA ILE A 178 -4.32 8.86 14.97
C ILE A 178 -5.44 8.92 16.01
N ARG A 179 -6.46 8.07 15.81
CA ARG A 179 -7.56 7.89 16.75
C ARG A 179 -7.89 6.41 16.90
N MET A 180 -8.02 5.96 18.15
CA MET A 180 -8.61 4.66 18.47
C MET A 180 -10.13 4.81 18.50
N LEU A 181 -10.83 3.99 17.73
CA LEU A 181 -12.29 3.95 17.66
C LEU A 181 -12.85 2.96 18.65
N ALA A 182 -14.01 3.25 19.23
CA ALA A 182 -14.84 2.24 19.88
C ALA A 182 -15.58 1.39 18.82
N ASP A 183 -16.01 0.18 19.18
CA ASP A 183 -16.68 -0.77 18.26
C ASP A 183 -17.89 -0.14 17.55
N GLU A 184 -18.70 0.59 18.31
CA GLU A 184 -19.91 1.28 17.87
C GLU A 184 -19.64 2.42 16.87
N GLU A 185 -18.40 2.92 16.79
CA GLU A 185 -18.02 3.99 15.87
C GLU A 185 -17.55 3.48 14.51
N ILE A 186 -17.18 2.19 14.40
CA ILE A 186 -16.48 1.65 13.23
C ILE A 186 -17.36 1.70 11.98
N GLU A 187 -18.56 1.11 12.03
CA GLU A 187 -19.43 1.05 10.84
C GLU A 187 -19.91 2.45 10.42
N LYS A 188 -20.12 3.37 11.38
CA LYS A 188 -20.37 4.79 11.08
C LYS A 188 -19.18 5.41 10.35
N THR A 189 -17.96 5.16 10.83
CA THR A 189 -16.73 5.66 10.23
C THR A 189 -16.51 5.08 8.82
N LEU A 190 -16.73 3.79 8.61
CA LEU A 190 -16.67 3.15 7.29
C LEU A 190 -17.62 3.84 6.29
N ARG A 191 -18.87 4.10 6.69
CA ARG A 191 -19.84 4.79 5.85
C ARG A 191 -19.45 6.24 5.57
N GLU A 192 -19.15 7.02 6.60
CA GLU A 192 -18.94 8.47 6.47
C GLU A 192 -17.59 8.83 5.86
N LYS A 193 -16.52 8.06 6.18
CA LYS A 193 -15.17 8.36 5.71
C LYS A 193 -14.73 7.53 4.52
N PHE A 194 -15.22 6.30 4.36
CA PHE A 194 -14.77 5.40 3.29
C PHE A 194 -15.86 5.09 2.26
N ASN A 195 -17.09 5.56 2.49
CA ASN A 195 -18.26 5.23 1.66
C ASN A 195 -18.49 3.71 1.55
N VAL A 196 -18.23 2.97 2.63
CA VAL A 196 -18.41 1.52 2.72
C VAL A 196 -19.60 1.21 3.64
N THR A 197 -20.54 0.41 3.15
CA THR A 197 -21.62 -0.19 3.95
C THR A 197 -21.49 -1.71 3.86
N LEU A 198 -21.68 -2.39 4.99
CA LEU A 198 -21.48 -3.84 5.10
C LEU A 198 -22.82 -4.55 5.23
N ASP A 199 -22.95 -5.71 4.58
CA ASP A 199 -24.16 -6.55 4.66
C ASP A 199 -24.28 -7.30 6.00
N LYS A 200 -23.16 -7.46 6.70
CA LYS A 200 -23.04 -8.18 7.97
C LYS A 200 -22.31 -7.31 8.99
N LYS A 201 -22.59 -7.56 10.26
CA LYS A 201 -21.88 -6.92 11.38
C LYS A 201 -20.38 -7.12 11.23
N PHE A 202 -19.64 -6.04 11.28
CA PHE A 202 -18.18 -6.08 11.21
C PHE A 202 -17.57 -6.56 12.53
N VAL A 203 -16.49 -7.34 12.42
CA VAL A 203 -15.65 -7.71 13.56
C VAL A 203 -14.23 -7.20 13.25
N PRO A 204 -13.80 -6.08 13.84
CA PRO A 204 -12.44 -5.58 13.65
C PRO A 204 -11.39 -6.57 14.15
N ALA A 205 -10.26 -6.65 13.45
CA ALA A 205 -9.13 -7.49 13.82
C ALA A 205 -7.81 -6.73 13.66
N ASN A 206 -6.90 -6.92 14.61
CA ASN A 206 -5.50 -6.51 14.50
C ASN A 206 -4.65 -7.31 15.50
N THR A 207 -4.43 -8.59 15.18
CA THR A 207 -3.69 -9.54 16.03
C THR A 207 -2.27 -9.80 15.54
N SER A 208 -1.94 -9.37 14.32
CA SER A 208 -0.61 -9.51 13.73
C SER A 208 0.41 -8.56 14.37
N LYS A 209 1.65 -9.03 14.48
CA LYS A 209 2.80 -8.21 14.88
C LYS A 209 3.48 -7.51 13.70
N LEU A 210 3.12 -7.85 12.47
CA LEU A 210 3.70 -7.24 11.27
C LEU A 210 3.24 -5.78 11.16
N SER A 211 4.17 -4.85 10.91
CA SER A 211 3.91 -3.42 10.71
C SER A 211 3.55 -3.05 9.27
N LEU A 212 3.41 -4.06 8.40
CA LEU A 212 2.81 -3.90 7.09
C LEU A 212 1.40 -3.31 7.21
N PHE A 213 1.23 -2.17 6.54
CA PHE A 213 0.06 -1.29 6.56
C PHE A 213 -0.22 -0.65 7.94
#